data_AF-A0A2E0HV82-F1
#
_entry.id   AF-A0A2E0HV82-F1
#
_cell.length_a   1.000
_cell.length_b   1.000
_cell.length_c   1.000
_cell.angle_alpha   90.00
_cell.angle_beta   90.00
_cell.angle_gamma   90.00
#
_symmetry.space_group_name_H-M   'P 1'
#
loop_
_entity.id
_entity.type
_entity.pdbx_description
1 polymer ?
#
loop_
_entity_poly.entity_id
_entity_poly.type
_entity_poly.pdbx_seq_one_letter_code
_entity_poly.pdbx_strand_id
1 'polypeptide(L)' 'MDNAWKMINGIVSNLTDVIVGILGLGIVGALAFGSVLGLDVIGNITSLVSDLANGGVVGLLVLAVLMSLVK' A
#
# COMPACT_ATOMS: atom_id res chain seq x y z
N MET A 1 13.16 -17.12 -22.95
CA MET A 1 13.22 -16.66 -21.55
C MET A 1 12.40 -15.39 -21.35
N ASP A 2 12.40 -14.46 -22.30
CA ASP A 2 11.62 -13.21 -22.26
C ASP A 2 10.11 -13.38 -22.09
N ASN A 3 9.54 -14.44 -22.67
CA ASN A 3 8.10 -14.73 -22.53
C ASN A 3 7.72 -15.25 -21.13
N ALA A 4 8.61 -16.00 -20.48
CA ALA A 4 8.39 -16.46 -19.11
C ALA A 4 8.47 -15.28 -18.13
N TRP A 5 9.44 -14.38 -18.32
CA TRP A 5 9.56 -13.15 -17.54
C TRP A 5 8.36 -12.22 -17.73
N LYS A 6 7.86 -12.05 -18.96
CA LYS A 6 6.62 -11.29 -19.22
C LYS A 6 5.40 -11.91 -18.54
N MET A 7 5.28 -13.23 -18.55
CA MET A 7 4.18 -13.93 -17.88
C MET A 7 4.22 -13.74 -16.36
N ILE A 8 5.41 -13.85 -15.75
CA ILE A 8 5.59 -13.62 -14.31
C ILE A 8 5.27 -12.17 -13.94
N ASN A 9 5.79 -11.19 -14.69
CA ASN A 9 5.47 -9.78 -14.46
C ASN A 9 3.97 -9.51 -14.60
N GLY A 10 3.31 -10.16 -15.58
CA GLY A 10 1.85 -10.10 -15.72
C GLY A 10 1.13 -10.64 -14.49
N ILE A 11 1.52 -11.80 -13.97
CA ILE A 11 0.90 -12.38 -12.77
C ILE A 11 1.09 -11.48 -11.55
N VAL A 12 2.32 -10.98 -11.33
CA VAL A 12 2.61 -10.09 -10.21
C VAL A 12 1.80 -8.80 -10.31
N SER A 13 1.75 -8.17 -11.49
CA SER A 13 0.94 -6.96 -11.72
C SER A 13 -0.52 -7.20 -11.39
N ASN A 14 -1.13 -8.26 -11.92
CA ASN A 14 -2.55 -8.56 -11.68
C ASN A 14 -2.82 -8.88 -10.19
N LEU A 15 -1.91 -9.57 -9.51
CA LEU A 15 -2.04 -9.83 -8.07
C LEU A 15 -1.91 -8.55 -7.26
N THR A 16 -0.99 -7.66 -7.62
CA THR A 16 -0.87 -6.33 -7.01
C THR A 16 -2.17 -5.55 -7.19
N ASP A 17 -2.75 -5.53 -8.39
CA ASP A 17 -4.02 -4.84 -8.66
C ASP A 17 -5.17 -5.37 -7.79
N VAL A 18 -5.25 -6.70 -7.63
CA VAL A 18 -6.25 -7.33 -6.74
C VAL A 18 -6.03 -6.92 -5.28
N ILE A 19 -4.78 -6.95 -4.79
CA ILE A 19 -4.47 -6.56 -3.41
C ILE A 19 -4.78 -5.08 -3.18
N VAL A 20 -4.43 -4.19 -4.11
CA VAL A 20 -4.76 -2.76 -4.04
C VAL A 20 -6.28 -2.56 -4.05
N GLY A 21 -7.01 -3.32 -4.87
CA GLY A 21 -8.47 -3.33 -4.87
C GLY A 21 -9.07 -3.73 -3.52
N ILE A 22 -8.55 -4.80 -2.89
CA ILE A 22 -8.99 -5.24 -1.57
C ILE A 22 -8.69 -4.19 -0.50
N LEU A 23 -7.51 -3.57 -0.53
CA LEU A 23 -7.17 -2.47 0.38
C LEU A 23 -8.12 -1.28 0.20
N GLY A 24 -8.43 -0.90 -1.03
CA GLY A 24 -9.41 0.15 -1.34
C GLY A 24 -10.81 -0.17 -0.81
N LEU A 25 -11.28 -1.41 -1.02
CA LEU A 25 -12.54 -1.89 -0.45
C LEU A 25 -12.51 -1.90 1.09
N GLY A 26 -11.37 -2.22 1.69
CA GLY A 26 -11.15 -2.13 3.14
C GLY A 26 -11.29 -0.71 3.67
N ILE A 27 -10.76 0.30 2.97
CA ILE A 27 -10.91 1.72 3.35
C ILE A 27 -12.37 2.16 3.23
N VAL A 28 -13.02 1.88 2.08
CA VAL A 28 -14.41 2.28 1.86
C VAL A 28 -15.35 1.57 2.83
N GLY A 29 -15.13 0.28 3.07
CA GLY A 29 -15.85 -0.49 4.07
C GLY A 29 -15.64 0.07 5.46
N ALA A 30 -14.39 0.42 5.81
CA ALA A 30 -14.05 1.01 7.10
C ALA A 30 -14.79 2.33 7.38
N LEU A 31 -14.93 3.16 6.35
CA LEU A 31 -15.66 4.43 6.44
C LEU A 31 -17.18 4.23 6.55
N ALA A 32 -17.75 3.26 5.83
CA ALA A 32 -19.19 3.03 5.81
C ALA A 32 -19.71 2.27 7.03
N PHE A 33 -18.94 1.31 7.54
CA PHE A 33 -19.41 0.35 8.55
C PHE A 33 -18.51 0.27 9.80
N GLY A 34 -17.45 1.07 9.90
CA GLY A 34 -16.42 0.91 10.94
C GLY A 34 -15.51 -0.28 10.64
N SER A 35 -14.87 -0.91 11.63
CA SER A 35 -13.94 -2.04 11.36
C SER A 35 -14.59 -3.15 10.53
N VAL A 36 -14.15 -3.31 9.27
CA VAL A 36 -14.64 -4.33 8.34
C VAL A 36 -13.64 -5.49 8.28
N LEU A 37 -14.13 -6.71 8.48
CA LEU A 37 -13.35 -7.95 8.42
C LEU A 37 -12.16 -8.02 9.42
N GLY A 38 -12.19 -7.22 10.49
CA GLY A 38 -11.09 -7.13 11.45
C GLY A 38 -9.83 -6.46 10.90
N LEU A 39 -9.91 -5.82 9.72
CA LEU A 39 -8.80 -5.11 9.09
C LEU A 39 -8.92 -3.62 9.40
N ASP A 40 -7.99 -3.09 10.21
CA ASP A 40 -7.89 -1.65 10.48
C ASP A 40 -6.99 -0.95 9.46
N VAL A 41 -7.50 -0.80 8.23
CA VAL A 41 -6.73 -0.20 7.13
C VAL A 41 -6.42 1.27 7.41
N ILE A 42 -7.38 2.01 7.99
CA ILE A 42 -7.23 3.44 8.29
C ILE A 42 -6.20 3.64 9.42
N GLY A 43 -6.26 2.84 10.48
CA GLY A 43 -5.28 2.89 11.57
C GLY A 43 -3.87 2.57 11.10
N ASN A 44 -3.72 1.54 10.25
CA ASN A 44 -2.43 1.19 9.66
C ASN A 44 -1.83 2.32 8.82
N ILE A 45 -2.62 2.96 7.95
CA ILE A 45 -2.16 4.12 7.15
C ILE A 45 -1.83 5.30 8.07
N THR A 46 -2.67 5.58 9.06
CA THR A 46 -2.46 6.70 9.99
C THR A 46 -1.21 6.50 10.83
N SER A 47 -0.94 5.27 11.30
CA SER A 47 0.29 4.93 12.01
C SER A 47 1.52 5.14 11.14
N LEU A 48 1.50 4.64 9.90
CA LEU A 48 2.59 4.83 8.94
C LEU A 48 2.89 6.32 8.72
N VAL A 49 1.86 7.13 8.49
CA VAL A 49 2.01 8.58 8.30
C VAL A 49 2.55 9.26 9.58
N SER A 50 2.08 8.85 10.74
CA SER A 50 2.55 9.37 12.03
C SER A 50 4.03 9.05 12.27
N ASP A 51 4.45 7.81 12.03
CA ASP A 51 5.84 7.39 12.20
C ASP A 51 6.77 8.19 11.27
N LEU A 52 6.31 8.43 10.06
CA LEU A 52 7.03 9.20 9.05
C LEU A 52 7.11 10.69 9.39
N ALA A 53 6.04 11.27 9.92
CA ALA A 53 6.01 12.66 10.36
C ALA A 53 6.88 12.87 11.62
N ASN A 54 6.87 11.92 12.56
CA ASN A 54 7.63 11.98 13.81
C ASN A 54 9.12 11.67 13.62
N GLY A 55 9.51 11.00 12.53
CA GLY A 55 10.90 10.66 12.22
C GLY A 55 11.78 11.85 11.79
N GLY A 56 11.24 13.07 11.70
CA GLY A 56 11.99 14.27 11.31
C GLY A 56 12.67 14.12 9.95
N VAL A 57 13.98 14.40 9.87
CA VAL A 57 14.74 14.30 8.62
C VAL A 57 14.79 12.87 8.08
N VAL A 58 14.87 11.86 8.95
CA VAL A 58 14.88 10.45 8.52
C VAL A 58 13.56 10.09 7.87
N GLY A 59 12.44 10.58 8.41
CA GLY A 59 11.12 10.38 7.81
C GLY A 59 11.02 10.97 6.40
N LEU A 60 11.56 12.17 6.20
CA LEU A 60 11.61 12.81 4.87
C LEU A 60 12.50 12.04 3.88
N LEU A 61 13.60 11.45 4.34
CA LEU A 61 14.46 10.61 3.50
C LEU A 61 13.77 9.31 3.09
N VAL A 62 13.08 8.66 4.03
CA VAL A 62 12.29 7.46 3.74
C VAL A 62 11.18 7.79 2.72
N LEU A 63 10.48 8.93 2.88
CA LEU A 63 9.53 9.42 1.87
C LEU A 63 10.15 9.57 0.50
N ALA A 64 11.33 10.20 0.40
CA ALA A 64 12.00 10.42 -0.87
C ALA A 64 12.37 9.09 -1.55
N VAL A 65 12.83 8.10 -0.77
CA VAL A 65 13.13 6.76 -1.28
C VAL A 65 11.86 6.07 -1.77
N LEU A 66 10.78 6.07 -0.98
CA LEU A 66 9.51 5.48 -1.37
C LEU A 66 8.96 6.11 -2.66
N MET A 67 9.00 7.44 -2.78
CA MET A 67 8.58 8.17 -3.97
C MET A 67 9.47 7.88 -5.20
N SER A 68 10.72 7.45 -5.00
CA SER A 68 11.59 7.00 -6.08
C SER A 68 11.32 5.56 -6.52
N LEU A 69 10.75 4.72 -5.66
CA LEU A 69 10.41 3.31 -5.96
C LEU A 69 9.03 3.14 -6.59
N VAL A 70 8.12 4.08 -6.33
CA VAL A 70 6.77 4.11 -6.91
C VAL A 70 6.75 4.67 -8.34
N LYS A 71 7.84 5.33 -8.78
CA LYS A 71 8.05 5.77 -10.17
C LYS A 71 8.69 4.67 -11.00
#